data_AF-A0A1M4N112-F1
#
_entry.id   AF-A0A1M4N112-F1
#
_cell.length_a   1.000
_cell.length_b   1.000
_cell.length_c   1.000
_cell.angle_alpha   90.00
_cell.angle_beta   90.00
_cell.angle_gamma   90.00
#
_symmetry.space_group_name_H-M   'P 1'
#
loop_
_entity.id
_entity.type
_entity.pdbx_description
1 polymer ?
#
loop_
_entity_poly.entity_id
_entity_poly.type
_entity_poly.pdbx_seq_one_letter_code
_entity_poly.pdbx_strand_id
1 'polypeptide(L)' 'MAAPVNLNRFRKDKARAEKKARADQNAAKFGRTKAEKQRDAIEADKAERHLNQHKREDE' A
#
# COMPACT_ATOMS: atom_id res chain seq x y z
N MET A 1 18.49 38.63 -8.90
CA MET A 1 17.72 38.69 -7.64
C MET A 1 17.23 37.30 -7.31
N ALA A 2 17.62 36.73 -6.18
CA ALA A 2 17.17 35.40 -5.76
C ALA A 2 15.80 35.51 -5.10
N ALA A 3 14.80 34.82 -5.65
CA ALA A 3 13.47 34.75 -5.03
C ALA A 3 13.56 34.04 -3.67
N PRO A 4 12.77 34.46 -2.65
CA PRO A 4 12.77 33.81 -1.35
C PRO A 4 12.29 32.35 -1.49
N VAL A 5 13.18 31.39 -1.23
CA VAL A 5 12.86 29.96 -1.30
C VAL A 5 12.19 29.50 0.00
N ASN A 6 11.01 28.89 -0.12
CA ASN A 6 10.30 28.35 1.03
C ASN A 6 10.92 27.02 1.47
N LEU A 7 11.76 27.07 2.51
CA LEU A 7 12.44 25.92 3.09
C LEU A 7 11.48 24.83 3.60
N ASN A 8 10.26 25.20 4.02
CA ASN A 8 9.28 24.21 4.47
C ASN A 8 8.75 23.35 3.32
N ARG A 9 8.60 23.93 2.13
CA ARG A 9 8.23 23.18 0.92
C ARG A 9 9.33 22.17 0.58
N PHE A 10 10.58 22.64 0.54
CA PHE A 10 11.73 21.79 0.25
C PHE A 10 11.88 20.63 1.24
N ARG A 11 11.75 20.90 2.55
CA ARG A 11 11.77 19.85 3.58
C ARG A 11 10.65 18.82 3.39
N LYS A 12 9.44 19.27 3.06
CA LYS A 12 8.30 18.37 2.78
C LYS A 12 8.55 17.52 1.54
N ASP A 13 9.10 18.10 0.49
CA ASP A 13 9.38 17.40 -0.76
C ASP A 13 10.48 16.34 -0.55
N LYS A 14 11.55 16.69 0.19
CA LYS A 14 12.60 15.74 0.61
C LYS A 14 12.02 14.58 1.44
N ALA A 15 11.20 14.87 2.43
CA ALA A 15 10.56 13.83 3.25
C ALA A 15 9.65 12.90 2.43
N ARG A 16 8.92 13.43 1.43
CA ARG A 16 8.13 12.59 0.51
C ARG A 16 9.01 11.70 -0.37
N ALA A 17 10.12 12.23 -0.87
CA ALA A 17 11.08 11.47 -1.69
C ALA A 17 11.71 10.32 -0.89
N GLU A 18 12.15 10.57 0.34
CA GLU A 18 12.70 9.56 1.24
C GLU A 18 11.68 8.46 1.56
N LYS A 19 10.43 8.86 1.83
CA LYS A 19 9.32 7.90 2.07
C LYS A 19 9.06 7.02 0.85
N LYS A 20 9.11 7.58 -0.35
CA LYS A 20 8.94 6.83 -1.61
C LYS A 20 10.08 5.84 -1.80
N ALA A 21 11.33 6.28 -1.68
CA ALA A 21 12.50 5.40 -1.81
C ALA A 21 12.47 4.23 -0.81
N ARG A 22 12.05 4.48 0.45
CA ARG A 22 11.88 3.42 1.45
C ARG A 22 10.75 2.45 1.08
N ALA A 23 9.65 2.94 0.51
CA ALA A 23 8.56 2.10 0.04
C ALA A 23 9.01 1.19 -1.12
N ASP A 24 9.76 1.74 -2.07
CA ASP A 24 10.32 0.99 -3.21
C ASP A 24 11.33 -0.07 -2.74
N GLN A 25 12.21 0.26 -1.79
CA GLN A 25 13.12 -0.70 -1.16
C GLN A 25 12.37 -1.81 -0.43
N ASN A 26 11.28 -1.50 0.27
CA ASN A 26 10.47 -2.50 0.94
C ASN A 26 9.72 -3.38 -0.06
N ALA A 27 9.25 -2.83 -1.19
CA ALA A 27 8.65 -3.61 -2.27
C ALA A 27 9.65 -4.61 -2.85
N ALA A 28 10.89 -4.16 -3.11
CA ALA A 28 11.96 -5.02 -3.61
C ALA A 28 12.39 -6.09 -2.57
N LYS A 29 12.52 -5.72 -1.30
CA LYS A 29 13.00 -6.63 -0.23
C LYS A 29 11.97 -7.65 0.21
N PHE A 30 10.71 -7.25 0.33
CA PHE A 30 9.65 -8.08 0.91
C PHE A 30 8.66 -8.61 -0.13
N GLY A 31 8.86 -8.29 -1.41
CA GLY A 31 8.16 -8.87 -2.56
C GLY A 31 6.71 -8.44 -2.75
N ARG A 32 6.04 -7.90 -1.72
CA ARG A 32 4.67 -7.37 -1.83
C ARG A 32 4.54 -6.04 -1.10
N THR A 33 3.99 -5.06 -1.80
CA THR A 33 3.55 -3.79 -1.25
C THR A 33 2.33 -3.97 -0.34
N LYS A 34 2.04 -2.96 0.50
CA LYS A 34 0.84 -2.96 1.34
C LYS A 34 -0.45 -3.01 0.50
N ALA A 35 -0.46 -2.37 -0.66
CA ALA A 35 -1.61 -2.34 -1.54
C ALA A 35 -1.90 -3.72 -2.16
N GLU A 36 -0.86 -4.44 -2.59
CA GLU A 36 -1.00 -5.82 -3.09
C GLU A 36 -1.49 -6.76 -1.99
N LYS A 37 -0.91 -6.68 -0.78
CA LYS A 37 -1.40 -7.48 0.37
C LYS A 37 -2.87 -7.21 0.69
N GLN A 38 -3.31 -5.96 0.59
CA GLN A 38 -4.71 -5.60 0.82
C GLN A 38 -5.62 -6.14 -0.28
N ARG A 39 -5.19 -6.06 -1.55
CA ARG A 39 -5.93 -6.67 -2.66
C ARG A 39 -6.07 -8.17 -2.48
N ASP A 40 -4.97 -8.87 -2.22
CA ASP A 40 -4.96 -10.32 -1.99
C ASP A 40 -5.92 -10.70 -0.85
N ALA A 41 -5.90 -9.95 0.26
CA ALA A 41 -6.77 -10.19 1.41
C ALA A 41 -8.26 -9.99 1.07
N ILE A 42 -8.59 -8.96 0.29
CA ILE A 42 -9.98 -8.71 -0.15
C ILE A 42 -10.44 -9.80 -1.13
N GLU A 43 -9.59 -10.23 -2.05
CA GLU A 43 -9.89 -11.32 -2.98
C GLU A 43 -10.10 -12.65 -2.23
N ALA A 44 -9.26 -12.95 -1.23
CA ALA A 44 -9.40 -14.11 -0.37
C ALA A 44 -10.70 -14.07 0.45
N ASP A 45 -11.03 -12.95 1.10
CA ASP A 45 -12.29 -12.78 1.86
C ASP A 45 -13.51 -12.92 0.94
N LYS A 46 -13.45 -12.38 -0.28
CA LYS A 46 -14.54 -12.54 -1.26
C LYS A 46 -14.70 -14.01 -1.68
N ALA A 47 -13.60 -14.71 -1.92
CA ALA A 47 -13.63 -16.13 -2.27
C ALA A 47 -14.20 -16.96 -1.11
N GLU A 48 -13.78 -16.68 0.12
CA GLU A 48 -14.29 -17.34 1.34
C GLU A 48 -15.79 -17.10 1.50
N ARG A 49 -16.26 -15.85 1.37
CA ARG A 49 -17.70 -15.52 1.43
C ARG A 49 -18.49 -16.22 0.35
N HIS A 50 -17.97 -16.27 -0.87
CA HIS A 50 -18.62 -16.97 -1.97
C HIS A 50 -18.77 -18.46 -1.66
N LEU A 51 -17.69 -19.11 -1.18
CA LEU A 51 -17.74 -20.52 -0.76
C LEU A 51 -18.73 -20.73 0.40
N ASN A 52 -18.74 -19.85 1.40
CA ASN A 52 -19.64 -19.94 2.53
C ASN A 52 -21.11 -19.75 2.13
N GLN A 53 -21.42 -18.92 1.13
CA GLN A 53 -22.79 -18.80 0.58
C GLN A 53 -23.25 -20.04 -0.18
N HIS A 54 -22.31 -20.79 -0.76
CA HIS A 54 -22.61 -22.04 -1.47
C HIS A 54 -22.53 -23.28 -0.58
N LYS A 55 -22.04 -23.16 0.65
CA LYS A 55 -22.21 -24.22 1.65
C LYS A 55 -23.69 -24.30 1.98
N ARG A 56 -24.31 -25.41 1.61
CA ARG A 56 -25.54 -25.83 2.28
C ARG A 56 -25.15 -26.10 3.72
N GLU A 57 -25.99 -25.64 4.65
CA GLU A 57 -25.97 -26.12 6.02
C GLU A 57 -26.29 -27.62 5.93
N ASP A 58 -25.26 -28.44 5.75
CA ASP A 58 -25.39 -29.89 5.84
C ASP A 58 -25.57 -30.20 7.34
N GLU A 59 -26.85 -30.27 7.74
CA GLU A 59 -27.46 -30.81 8.97
C GLU A 59 -27.19 -30.11 10.32
#